data_AF-A0A5E7DK21-F1
#
_entry.id   AF-A0A5E7DK21-F1
#
_cell.length_a   1.000
_cell.length_b   1.000
_cell.length_c   1.000
_cell.angle_alpha   90.00
_cell.angle_beta   90.00
_cell.angle_gamma   90.00
#
_symmetry.space_group_name_H-M   'P 1'
#
loop_
_entity.id
_entity.type
_entity.pdbx_description
1 polymer ?
#
loop_
_entity_poly.entity_id
_entity_poly.type
_entity_poly.pdbx_seq_one_letter_code
_entity_poly.pdbx_strand_id
1 'polypeptide(L)'
;MESQAEKSKSLPPEASGTPICFLLSGEKLSEQPIEHNMIPILRIAIAPVSLEDFNQPASETSGEYIVNALVDTGADGVFIDEDFAKASGFLSNRSTEVFSAGSTTEQKIYPAGFLLQDSKSHYRQNAQFISMPLRKNGRKYDVVLGMQFLSNGILTMDFDSKIFRFEFTTKSNK
;
A
#
# COMPACT_ATOMS: atom_id res chain seq x y z
N MET A 1 -40.50 38.68 -15.63
CA MET A 1 -39.94 38.20 -14.35
C MET A 1 -39.48 36.77 -14.58
N GLU A 2 -38.22 36.61 -14.97
CA GLU A 2 -37.62 35.30 -15.23
C GLU A 2 -37.17 34.66 -13.91
N SER A 3 -37.62 33.43 -13.67
CA SER A 3 -37.21 32.59 -12.55
C SER A 3 -35.93 31.85 -12.94
N GLN A 4 -34.82 32.21 -12.32
CA GLN A 4 -33.60 31.40 -12.38
C GLN A 4 -33.69 30.33 -11.30
N ALA A 5 -34.01 29.11 -11.71
CA ALA A 5 -33.78 27.93 -10.89
C ALA A 5 -32.27 27.60 -10.94
N GLU A 6 -31.56 27.92 -9.87
CA GLU A 6 -30.21 27.43 -9.64
C GLU A 6 -30.24 25.90 -9.62
N LYS A 7 -29.69 25.29 -10.68
CA LYS A 7 -29.30 23.88 -10.66
C LYS A 7 -28.28 23.71 -9.55
N SER A 8 -28.66 23.00 -8.50
CA SER A 8 -27.72 22.42 -7.55
C SER A 8 -26.73 21.56 -8.33
N LYS A 9 -25.50 22.06 -8.47
CA LYS A 9 -24.37 21.19 -8.82
C LYS A 9 -24.29 20.16 -7.69
N SER A 10 -24.71 18.94 -7.97
CA SER A 10 -24.40 17.81 -7.11
C SER A 10 -22.88 17.79 -6.94
N LEU A 11 -22.42 17.94 -5.71
CA LEU A 11 -21.03 17.64 -5.36
C LEU A 11 -20.71 16.23 -5.90
N PRO A 12 -19.50 15.99 -6.42
CA PRO A 12 -19.08 14.63 -6.73
C PRO A 12 -19.33 13.77 -5.48
N PRO A 13 -19.78 12.51 -5.62
CA PRO A 13 -19.84 11.61 -4.48
C PRO A 13 -18.50 11.70 -3.75
N GLU A 14 -18.52 11.89 -2.42
CA GLU A 14 -17.31 11.85 -1.60
C GLU A 14 -16.48 10.68 -2.10
N ALA A 15 -15.30 10.98 -2.64
CA ALA A 15 -14.45 9.98 -3.27
C ALA A 15 -14.23 8.84 -2.28
N SER A 16 -14.81 7.67 -2.56
CA SER A 16 -14.51 6.46 -1.80
C SER A 16 -13.07 6.03 -2.11
N GLY A 17 -12.35 5.57 -1.09
CA GLY A 17 -10.98 5.09 -1.22
C GLY A 17 -9.93 5.91 -0.48
N THR A 18 -8.74 5.33 -0.40
CA THR A 18 -7.57 5.94 0.25
C THR A 18 -6.80 6.75 -0.79
N PRO A 19 -6.42 8.00 -0.47
CA PRO A 19 -5.71 8.85 -1.41
C PRO A 19 -4.33 8.29 -1.72
N ILE A 20 -3.92 8.45 -2.97
CA ILE A 20 -2.53 8.22 -3.38
C ILE A 20 -1.80 9.55 -3.32
N CYS A 21 -0.74 9.60 -2.53
CA CYS A 21 0.17 10.72 -2.49
C CYS A 21 1.34 10.47 -3.44
N PHE A 22 2.14 11.50 -3.67
CA PHE A 22 3.35 11.45 -4.47
C PHE A 22 4.53 11.84 -3.60
N LEU A 23 5.51 10.94 -3.50
CA LEU A 23 6.76 11.25 -2.82
C LEU A 23 7.63 12.10 -3.74
N LEU A 24 7.99 13.28 -3.25
CA LEU A 24 8.85 14.26 -3.90
C LEU A 24 10.30 14.11 -3.45
N SER A 25 11.16 14.84 -4.15
CA SER A 25 12.55 15.04 -3.75
C SER A 25 12.62 15.58 -2.31
N GLY A 26 13.43 14.94 -1.45
CA GLY A 26 13.54 15.32 -0.03
C GLY A 26 12.48 14.72 0.89
N GLU A 27 11.86 13.60 0.50
CA GLU A 27 10.97 12.78 1.34
C GLU A 27 9.63 13.45 1.74
N LYS A 28 9.26 14.54 1.05
CA LYS A 28 7.96 15.19 1.24
C LYS A 28 6.88 14.48 0.45
N LEU A 29 5.70 14.30 1.06
CA LEU A 29 4.51 13.81 0.37
C LEU A 29 3.70 14.99 -0.16
N SER A 30 3.20 14.84 -1.38
CA SER A 30 2.28 15.77 -2.04
C SER A 30 1.02 15.03 -2.46
N GLU A 31 -0.14 15.65 -2.34
CA GLU A 31 -1.39 15.12 -2.89
C GLU A 31 -1.48 15.28 -4.41
N GLN A 32 -0.56 16.06 -4.99
CA GLN A 32 -0.54 16.39 -6.40
C GLN A 32 0.77 15.96 -7.06
N PRO A 33 0.70 15.55 -8.33
CA PRO A 33 1.88 15.24 -9.09
C PRO A 33 2.56 16.53 -9.60
N ILE A 34 3.54 17.05 -8.86
CA ILE A 34 4.17 18.37 -9.12
C ILE A 34 5.51 18.27 -9.89
N GLU A 35 6.24 17.14 -9.81
CA GLU A 35 7.58 16.96 -10.42
C GLU A 35 7.57 15.93 -11.56
N HIS A 36 8.67 15.68 -12.29
CA HIS A 36 8.67 14.64 -13.33
C HIS A 36 8.95 13.22 -12.78
N ASN A 37 9.66 13.11 -11.66
CA ASN A 37 10.06 11.82 -11.05
C ASN A 37 9.25 11.54 -9.79
N MET A 38 7.95 11.36 -9.95
CA MET A 38 7.03 11.20 -8.84
C MET A 38 6.80 9.74 -8.53
N ILE A 39 6.88 9.40 -7.25
CA ILE A 39 6.72 8.04 -6.78
C ILE A 39 5.33 7.95 -6.11
N PRO A 40 4.36 7.20 -6.66
CA PRO A 40 3.04 7.08 -6.08
C PRO A 40 3.09 6.25 -4.79
N ILE A 41 2.61 6.84 -3.69
CA ILE A 41 2.62 6.27 -2.35
C ILE A 41 1.19 6.12 -1.84
N LEU A 42 0.91 4.95 -1.28
CA LEU A 42 -0.25 4.67 -0.46
C LEU A 42 0.20 4.53 0.99
N ARG A 43 -0.49 5.19 1.93
CA ARG A 43 -0.23 4.97 3.36
C ARG A 43 -1.07 3.80 3.84
N ILE A 44 -0.40 2.82 4.43
CA ILE A 44 -1.04 1.61 4.95
C ILE A 44 -0.65 1.42 6.41
N ALA A 45 -1.55 0.82 7.19
CA ALA A 45 -1.20 0.22 8.46
C ALA A 45 -0.84 -1.25 8.21
N ILE A 46 0.29 -1.71 8.72
CA ILE A 46 0.78 -3.08 8.59
C ILE A 46 1.18 -3.64 9.97
N ALA A 47 0.90 -4.91 10.22
CA ALA A 47 1.25 -5.58 11.47
C ALA A 47 1.73 -7.01 11.23
N PRO A 48 2.65 -7.52 12.06
CA PRO A 48 3.06 -8.92 12.00
C PRO A 48 1.91 -9.84 12.46
N VAL A 49 1.77 -10.97 11.78
CA VAL A 49 0.77 -12.00 12.10
C VAL A 49 1.44 -13.31 12.53
N SER A 50 0.71 -14.17 13.24
CA SER A 50 1.21 -15.47 13.67
C SER A 50 1.62 -16.32 12.47
N LEU A 51 2.67 -17.13 12.60
CA LEU A 51 3.09 -18.06 11.54
C LEU A 51 2.18 -19.30 11.44
N GLU A 52 1.38 -19.55 12.48
CA GLU A 52 0.46 -20.70 12.58
C GLU A 52 -0.94 -20.35 12.05
N ASP A 53 -1.42 -19.12 12.34
CA ASP A 53 -2.68 -18.58 11.85
C ASP A 53 -2.51 -17.11 11.45
N PHE A 54 -2.55 -16.82 10.15
CA PHE A 54 -2.31 -15.48 9.62
C PHE A 54 -3.43 -14.48 9.99
N ASN A 55 -4.56 -14.95 10.54
CA ASN A 55 -5.62 -14.06 11.02
C ASN A 55 -5.38 -13.57 12.45
N GLN A 56 -4.40 -14.14 13.16
CA GLN A 56 -4.03 -13.74 14.52
C GLN A 56 -2.79 -12.85 14.49
N PRO A 57 -2.68 -11.87 15.40
CA PRO A 57 -1.44 -11.11 15.55
C PRO A 57 -0.29 -12.04 15.97
N ALA A 58 0.95 -11.66 15.65
CA ALA A 58 2.13 -12.46 16.03
C ALA A 58 2.33 -12.53 17.55
N SER A 59 1.87 -11.52 18.28
CA SER A 59 1.88 -11.42 19.75
C SER A 59 0.77 -10.46 20.19
N GLU A 60 0.30 -10.57 21.43
CA GLU A 60 -0.63 -9.60 22.04
C GLU A 60 -0.05 -8.17 22.09
N THR A 61 1.28 -8.05 22.02
CA THR A 61 2.01 -6.77 22.01
C THR A 61 2.41 -6.29 20.62
N SER A 62 2.05 -7.02 19.56
CA SER A 62 2.38 -6.63 18.19
C SER A 62 1.66 -5.34 17.82
N GLY A 63 2.42 -4.26 17.64
CA GLY A 63 1.91 -2.97 17.21
C GLY A 63 1.55 -2.95 15.72
N GLU A 64 0.64 -2.05 15.35
CA GLU A 64 0.45 -1.66 13.95
C GLU A 64 1.43 -0.54 13.59
N TYR A 65 2.01 -0.63 12.39
CA TYR A 65 2.97 0.33 11.88
C TYR A 65 2.35 1.06 10.69
N ILE A 66 2.32 2.39 10.75
CA ILE A 66 1.96 3.21 9.60
C ILE A 66 3.18 3.38 8.71
N VAL A 67 3.08 2.93 7.46
CA VAL A 67 4.20 2.91 6.52
C VAL A 67 3.84 3.54 5.17
N ASN A 68 4.88 3.96 4.45
CA ASN A 68 4.76 4.39 3.07
C ASN A 68 4.91 3.18 2.15
N ALA A 69 3.92 2.94 1.31
CA ALA A 69 3.93 1.84 0.36
C ALA A 69 3.92 2.36 -1.08
N LEU A 70 4.89 1.96 -1.89
CA LEU A 70 4.91 2.24 -3.33
C LEU A 70 3.75 1.51 -4.02
N VAL A 71 2.99 2.20 -4.85
CA VAL A 71 2.06 1.59 -5.80
C VAL A 71 2.83 1.23 -7.08
N ASP A 72 2.99 -0.06 -7.38
CA ASP A 72 3.79 -0.51 -8.53
C ASP A 72 3.02 -1.50 -9.39
N THR A 73 2.44 -1.04 -10.50
CA THR A 73 1.72 -1.91 -11.44
C THR A 73 2.64 -2.82 -12.26
N GLY A 74 3.95 -2.57 -12.23
CA GLY A 74 4.95 -3.40 -12.92
C GLY A 74 5.48 -4.55 -12.05
N ALA A 75 5.17 -4.55 -10.75
CA ALA A 75 5.53 -5.62 -9.83
C ALA A 75 4.38 -6.63 -9.70
N ASP A 76 4.67 -7.92 -9.79
CA ASP A 76 3.64 -8.96 -9.60
C ASP A 76 3.26 -9.12 -8.11
N GLY A 77 4.27 -9.22 -7.24
CA GLY A 77 4.10 -9.52 -5.82
C GLY A 77 4.09 -8.30 -4.91
N VAL A 78 4.01 -8.56 -3.60
CA VAL A 78 4.17 -7.56 -2.56
C VAL A 78 5.51 -7.71 -1.85
N PHE A 79 6.16 -6.59 -1.54
CA PHE A 79 7.50 -6.58 -0.97
C PHE A 79 7.58 -5.69 0.26
N ILE A 80 8.46 -6.05 1.21
CA ILE A 80 8.69 -5.30 2.44
C ILE A 80 10.19 -5.09 2.64
N ASP A 81 10.56 -3.92 3.17
CA ASP A 81 11.92 -3.61 3.55
C ASP A 81 12.40 -4.58 4.64
N GLU A 82 13.51 -5.27 4.35
CA GLU A 82 14.01 -6.36 5.20
C GLU A 82 14.40 -5.88 6.60
N ASP A 83 15.07 -4.72 6.68
CA ASP A 83 15.56 -4.19 7.96
C ASP A 83 14.38 -3.67 8.80
N PHE A 84 13.42 -3.01 8.17
CA PHE A 84 12.15 -2.63 8.81
C PHE A 84 11.40 -3.87 9.35
N ALA A 85 11.21 -4.91 8.53
CA ALA A 85 10.50 -6.11 8.94
C ALA A 85 11.14 -6.74 10.19
N LYS A 86 12.47 -6.88 10.21
CA LYS A 86 13.21 -7.42 11.37
C LYS A 86 13.07 -6.55 12.61
N ALA A 87 13.25 -5.23 12.47
CA ALA A 87 13.17 -4.29 13.58
C ALA A 87 11.76 -4.20 14.18
N SER A 88 10.73 -4.42 13.35
CA SER A 88 9.32 -4.40 13.74
C SER A 88 8.77 -5.77 14.15
N GLY A 89 9.64 -6.78 14.34
CA GLY A 89 9.25 -8.08 14.89
C GLY A 89 8.46 -8.98 13.93
N PHE A 90 8.55 -8.75 12.61
CA PHE A 90 7.97 -9.66 11.63
C PHE A 90 8.76 -10.97 11.62
N LEU A 91 8.04 -12.08 11.80
CA LEU A 91 8.62 -13.41 11.81
C LEU A 91 8.54 -14.06 10.43
N SER A 92 9.49 -14.94 10.15
CA SER A 92 9.56 -15.69 8.90
C SER A 92 10.10 -17.09 9.16
N ASN A 93 9.41 -18.10 8.62
CA ASN A 93 9.84 -19.50 8.57
C ASN A 93 9.91 -20.03 7.13
N ARG A 94 9.77 -19.16 6.13
CA ARG A 94 9.75 -19.49 4.70
C ARG A 94 10.61 -18.54 3.91
N SER A 95 11.17 -19.06 2.82
CA SER A 95 11.90 -18.30 1.83
C SER A 95 11.36 -18.60 0.42
N THR A 96 11.71 -17.73 -0.52
CA THR A 96 11.48 -17.91 -1.96
C THR A 96 12.71 -17.47 -2.73
N GLU A 97 12.91 -18.02 -3.91
CA GLU A 97 13.90 -17.53 -4.85
C GLU A 97 13.32 -16.35 -5.63
N VAL A 98 14.09 -15.27 -5.73
CA VAL A 98 13.78 -14.13 -6.60
C VAL A 98 14.84 -14.06 -7.68
N PHE A 99 14.39 -14.11 -8.93
CA PHE A 99 15.22 -14.03 -10.12
C PHE A 99 15.36 -12.57 -10.55
N SER A 100 16.59 -12.09 -10.61
CA SER A 100 16.93 -10.77 -11.14
C SER A 100 17.87 -10.90 -12.33
N ALA A 101 18.04 -9.83 -13.10
CA ALA A 101 18.79 -9.84 -14.36
C ALA A 101 20.24 -10.35 -14.24
N GLY A 102 20.83 -10.38 -13.04
CA GLY A 102 22.20 -10.84 -12.81
C GLY A 102 22.36 -11.93 -11.75
N SER A 103 21.33 -12.30 -10.99
CA SER A 103 21.44 -13.31 -9.94
C SER A 103 20.09 -13.85 -9.47
N THR A 104 20.12 -15.07 -8.93
CA THR A 104 19.03 -15.62 -8.11
C THR A 104 19.38 -15.40 -6.64
N THR A 105 18.46 -14.84 -5.87
CA THR A 105 18.67 -14.62 -4.43
C THR A 105 17.54 -15.24 -3.64
N GLU A 106 17.88 -15.88 -2.53
CA GLU A 106 16.90 -16.37 -1.57
C GLU A 106 16.41 -15.18 -0.72
N GLN A 107 15.10 -14.96 -0.71
CA GLN A 107 14.44 -13.90 0.04
C GLN A 107 13.47 -14.49 1.06
N LYS A 108 13.41 -13.90 2.25
CA LYS A 108 12.47 -14.31 3.28
C LYS A 108 11.06 -13.88 2.93
N ILE A 109 10.08 -14.63 3.42
CA ILE A 109 8.67 -14.27 3.34
C ILE A 109 8.19 -13.88 4.73
N TYR A 110 7.64 -12.68 4.87
CA TYR A 110 7.04 -12.16 6.09
C TYR A 110 5.52 -12.07 5.92
N PRO A 111 4.74 -12.99 6.53
CA PRO A 111 3.30 -12.84 6.63
C PRO A 111 2.96 -11.57 7.40
N ALA A 112 2.02 -10.79 6.88
CA ALA A 112 1.56 -9.57 7.52
C ALA A 112 0.09 -9.33 7.22
N GLY A 113 -0.59 -8.76 8.20
CA GLY A 113 -1.92 -8.19 8.00
C GLY A 113 -1.80 -6.68 7.80
N PHE A 114 -2.62 -6.13 6.91
CA PHE A 114 -2.60 -4.72 6.57
C PHE A 114 -4.00 -4.19 6.28
N LEU A 115 -4.14 -2.88 6.40
CA LEU A 115 -5.34 -2.13 6.01
C LEU A 115 -4.95 -0.77 5.43
N LEU A 116 -5.87 -0.23 4.65
CA LEU A 116 -5.73 1.11 4.11
C LEU A 116 -6.04 2.14 5.20
N GLN A 117 -5.06 2.98 5.54
CA GLN A 117 -5.17 3.86 6.71
C GLN A 117 -6.38 4.80 6.64
N ASP A 118 -6.63 5.38 5.47
CA ASP A 118 -7.70 6.36 5.28
C ASP A 118 -9.00 5.75 4.72
N SER A 119 -9.12 4.42 4.74
CA SER A 119 -10.32 3.74 4.25
C SER A 119 -11.41 3.66 5.31
N LYS A 120 -12.63 4.07 4.97
CA LYS A 120 -13.81 3.92 5.85
C LYS A 120 -14.19 2.45 6.10
N SER A 121 -13.72 1.51 5.28
CA SER A 121 -14.17 0.11 5.30
C SER A 121 -13.57 -0.73 6.44
N HIS A 122 -12.51 -0.25 7.12
CA HIS A 122 -11.70 -1.01 8.08
C HIS A 122 -11.30 -2.41 7.58
N TYR A 123 -11.32 -2.62 6.26
CA TYR A 123 -11.10 -3.92 5.66
C TYR A 123 -9.62 -4.29 5.80
N ARG A 124 -9.37 -5.41 6.49
CA ARG A 124 -8.04 -5.95 6.73
C ARG A 124 -7.80 -7.11 5.79
N GLN A 125 -6.61 -7.16 5.21
CA GLN A 125 -6.14 -8.27 4.38
C GLN A 125 -4.84 -8.81 4.95
N ASN A 126 -4.58 -10.09 4.66
CA ASN A 126 -3.30 -10.72 4.95
C ASN A 126 -2.57 -11.00 3.65
N ALA A 127 -1.26 -10.76 3.62
CA ALA A 127 -0.41 -11.15 2.52
C ALA A 127 0.95 -11.65 3.01
N GLN A 128 1.64 -12.34 2.10
CA GLN A 128 2.99 -12.84 2.31
C GLN A 128 3.96 -11.89 1.59
N PHE A 129 4.61 -11.01 2.35
CA PHE A 129 5.53 -10.02 1.80
C PHE A 129 6.91 -10.62 1.58
N ILE A 130 7.45 -10.48 0.38
CA ILE A 130 8.80 -10.91 0.06
C ILE A 130 9.78 -9.84 0.54
N SER A 131 10.85 -10.24 1.23
CA SER A 131 11.86 -9.32 1.72
C SER A 131 12.65 -8.68 0.58
N MET A 132 12.89 -7.37 0.68
CA MET A 132 13.85 -6.67 -0.19
C MET A 132 14.62 -5.62 0.59
N PRO A 133 15.88 -5.31 0.21
CA PRO A 133 16.67 -4.26 0.84
C PRO A 133 16.29 -2.87 0.30
N LEU A 134 15.03 -2.45 0.44
CA LEU A 134 14.50 -1.23 -0.19
C LEU A 134 15.26 0.03 0.26
N ARG A 135 15.33 0.28 1.56
CA ARG A 135 16.00 1.46 2.12
C ARG A 135 17.51 1.43 1.90
N LYS A 136 18.13 0.24 1.99
CA LYS A 136 19.54 0.02 1.64
C LYS A 136 19.83 0.37 0.17
N ASN A 137 18.87 0.13 -0.72
CA ASN A 137 18.93 0.52 -2.13
C ASN A 137 18.51 1.98 -2.38
N GLY A 138 18.43 2.82 -1.33
CA GLY A 138 18.12 4.24 -1.41
C GLY A 138 16.64 4.57 -1.56
N ARG A 139 15.74 3.57 -1.46
CA ARG A 139 14.29 3.82 -1.48
C ARG A 139 13.84 4.45 -0.17
N LYS A 140 12.73 5.19 -0.27
CA LYS A 140 12.18 6.04 0.81
C LYS A 140 10.78 5.60 1.23
N TYR A 141 10.47 4.34 0.94
CA TYR A 141 9.24 3.64 1.26
C TYR A 141 9.61 2.26 1.81
N ASP A 142 8.67 1.68 2.57
CA ASP A 142 8.91 0.46 3.36
C ASP A 142 8.30 -0.76 2.69
N VAL A 143 7.34 -0.54 1.80
CA VAL A 143 6.56 -1.58 1.16
C VAL A 143 6.41 -1.27 -0.32
N VAL A 144 6.31 -2.31 -1.14
CA VAL A 144 5.87 -2.22 -2.54
C VAL A 144 4.59 -3.04 -2.69
N LEU A 145 3.55 -2.41 -3.25
CA LEU A 145 2.25 -3.00 -3.53
C LEU A 145 2.15 -3.27 -5.03
N GLY A 146 2.45 -4.51 -5.41
CA GLY A 146 2.29 -5.01 -6.77
C GLY A 146 0.87 -5.41 -7.14
N MET A 147 0.74 -5.99 -8.34
CA MET A 147 -0.53 -6.43 -8.91
C MET A 147 -1.27 -7.46 -8.07
N GLN A 148 -0.57 -8.31 -7.30
CA GLN A 148 -1.19 -9.22 -6.33
C GLN A 148 -2.06 -8.47 -5.31
N PHE A 149 -1.62 -7.29 -4.85
CA PHE A 149 -2.42 -6.43 -3.98
C PHE A 149 -3.44 -5.63 -4.81
N LEU A 150 -2.97 -4.97 -5.87
CA LEU A 150 -3.78 -3.98 -6.61
C LEU A 150 -4.99 -4.61 -7.30
N SER A 151 -4.92 -5.88 -7.66
CA SER A 151 -6.04 -6.64 -8.25
C SER A 151 -7.24 -6.84 -7.31
N ASN A 152 -7.10 -6.59 -6.01
CA ASN A 152 -8.22 -6.64 -5.05
C ASN A 152 -9.07 -5.35 -5.05
N GLY A 153 -8.72 -4.37 -5.89
CA GLY A 153 -9.29 -3.04 -5.82
C GLY A 153 -9.38 -2.31 -7.15
N ILE A 154 -9.75 -1.04 -7.06
CA ILE A 154 -9.72 -0.07 -8.16
C ILE A 154 -8.62 0.93 -7.85
N LEU A 155 -7.59 0.94 -8.68
CA LEU A 155 -6.58 1.99 -8.72
C LEU A 155 -7.04 3.06 -9.72
N THR A 156 -7.26 4.29 -9.23
CA THR A 156 -7.53 5.46 -10.07
C THR A 156 -6.32 6.37 -10.08
N MET A 157 -5.75 6.61 -11.27
CA MET A 157 -4.68 7.59 -11.50
C MET A 157 -5.10 8.52 -12.64
N ASP A 158 -6.07 9.40 -12.37
CA ASP A 158 -6.60 10.35 -13.34
C ASP A 158 -5.90 11.71 -13.17
N PHE A 159 -4.98 12.01 -14.07
CA PHE A 159 -4.19 13.24 -14.05
C PHE A 159 -4.97 14.46 -14.54
N ASP A 160 -5.94 14.27 -15.44
CA ASP A 160 -6.75 15.37 -15.98
C ASP A 160 -7.72 15.88 -14.91
N SER A 161 -8.39 14.95 -14.22
CA SER A 161 -9.30 15.29 -13.12
C SER A 161 -8.61 15.47 -11.77
N LYS A 162 -7.30 15.19 -11.68
CA LYS A 162 -6.49 15.20 -10.44
C LYS A 162 -7.05 14.26 -9.35
N ILE A 163 -7.49 13.08 -9.76
CA ILE A 163 -8.04 12.07 -8.86
C ILE A 163 -7.07 10.90 -8.77
N PHE A 164 -6.47 10.72 -7.58
CA PHE A 164 -5.50 9.66 -7.30
C PHE A 164 -5.93 8.89 -6.05
N ARG A 165 -6.37 7.64 -6.23
CA ARG A 165 -6.92 6.85 -5.12
C ARG A 165 -6.83 5.35 -5.38
N PHE A 166 -6.87 4.60 -4.30
CA PHE A 166 -7.08 3.16 -4.32
C PHE A 166 -8.22 2.77 -3.37
N GLU A 167 -9.10 1.90 -3.83
CA GLU A 167 -10.17 1.33 -3.01
C GLU A 167 -10.32 -0.17 -3.23
N PHE A 168 -10.59 -0.93 -2.18
CA PHE A 168 -10.91 -2.35 -2.32
C PHE A 168 -12.31 -2.54 -2.93
N THR A 169 -12.43 -3.51 -3.82
CA THR A 169 -13.73 -3.87 -4.45
C THR A 169 -14.50 -4.90 -3.63
N THR A 170 -13.79 -5.68 -2.82
CA THR A 170 -14.41 -6.62 -1.88
C THR A 170 -15.10 -5.85 -0.78
N LYS A 171 -16.44 -5.91 -0.75
CA LYS A 171 -17.22 -5.47 0.40
C LYS A 171 -16.78 -6.29 1.62
N SER A 172 -16.50 -5.64 2.75
CA SER A 172 -16.45 -6.34 4.04
C SER A 172 -17.73 -7.19 4.13
N ASN A 173 -17.58 -8.50 4.34
CA ASN A 173 -18.73 -9.33 4.69
C ASN A 173 -19.39 -8.66 5.90
N LYS A 174 -20.63 -8.22 5.71
CA LYS A 174 -21.46 -7.59 6.74
C LYS A 174 -21.68 -8.54 7.91
#